data_AF-A0A842LSE2-F1
#
_entry.id   AF-A0A842LSE2-F1
#
_cell.length_a   1.000
_cell.length_b   1.000
_cell.length_c   1.000
_cell.angle_alpha   90.00
_cell.angle_beta   90.00
_cell.angle_gamma   90.00
#
_symmetry.space_group_name_H-M   'P 1'
#
loop_
_entity.id
_entity.type
_entity.pdbx_description
1 polymer ?
#
loop_
_entity_poly.entity_id
_entity_poly.type
_entity_poly.pdbx_seq_one_letter_code
_entity_poly.pdbx_strand_id
1 'polypeptide(L)'
;MNCDKHPEREGVASCIICGRILCEECRLKLAGRNYCQSCADKLFQERYGETVETESNGMGLGVKILIALLVILAVLALVSYMIYTVYLAPYYGSAENVIRILMNDPERIIRFLSGNI
;
A
#
# COMPACT_ATOMS: atom_id res chain seq x y z
N MET A 1 27.46 37.33 -12.81
CA MET A 1 26.02 37.19 -12.47
C MET A 1 25.98 36.31 -11.24
N ASN A 2 25.23 36.67 -10.19
CA ASN A 2 25.33 35.97 -8.91
C ASN A 2 24.15 35.03 -8.71
N CYS A 3 24.32 34.07 -7.81
CA CYS A 3 23.27 33.11 -7.48
C CYS A 3 22.04 33.83 -6.90
N ASP A 4 20.86 33.42 -7.34
CA ASP A 4 19.56 33.95 -6.89
C ASP A 4 19.36 33.79 -5.37
N LYS A 5 19.86 32.67 -4.80
CA LYS A 5 19.81 32.41 -3.35
C LYS A 5 20.99 32.99 -2.57
N HIS A 6 22.13 33.20 -3.22
CA HIS A 6 23.39 33.60 -2.60
C HIS A 6 24.00 34.73 -3.43
N PRO A 7 23.58 35.99 -3.22
CA PRO A 7 24.07 37.13 -4.00
C PRO A 7 25.58 37.34 -3.88
N GLU A 8 26.20 36.82 -2.84
CA GLU A 8 27.64 36.84 -2.58
C GLU A 8 28.44 35.77 -3.37
N ARG A 9 27.75 34.84 -4.05
CA ARG A 9 28.38 33.73 -4.78
C ARG A 9 28.18 33.84 -6.28
N GLU A 10 29.20 33.44 -7.02
CA GLU A 10 29.16 33.42 -8.48
C GLU A 10 28.17 32.35 -8.99
N GLY A 11 27.36 32.75 -9.97
CA GLY A 11 26.42 31.89 -10.66
C GLY A 11 27.09 31.12 -11.80
N VAL A 12 27.06 29.80 -11.73
CA VAL A 12 27.72 28.89 -12.69
C VAL A 12 26.74 28.21 -13.66
N ALA A 13 25.44 28.24 -13.36
CA ALA A 13 24.40 27.61 -14.15
C ALA A 13 23.07 28.36 -14.05
N SER A 14 22.17 28.14 -14.99
CA SER A 14 20.77 28.58 -14.90
C SER A 14 19.83 27.37 -14.78
N CYS A 15 18.75 27.52 -14.02
CA CYS A 15 17.68 26.53 -13.98
C CYS A 15 16.96 26.49 -15.32
N ILE A 16 16.82 25.30 -15.92
CA ILE A 16 16.15 25.16 -17.23
C ILE A 16 14.64 25.44 -17.17
N ILE A 17 14.01 25.33 -16.00
CA ILE A 17 12.57 25.56 -15.82
C ILE A 17 12.25 27.03 -15.57
N CYS A 18 12.96 27.67 -14.63
CA CYS A 18 12.62 29.01 -14.16
C CYS A 18 13.67 30.09 -14.48
N GLY A 19 14.78 29.73 -15.11
CA GLY A 19 15.83 30.66 -15.54
C GLY A 19 16.73 31.22 -14.44
N ARG A 20 16.45 30.95 -13.15
CA ARG A 20 17.26 31.45 -12.02
C ARG A 20 18.72 31.04 -12.13
N ILE A 21 19.62 31.96 -11.80
CA ILE A 21 21.07 31.74 -11.75
C ILE A 21 21.42 31.01 -10.44
N LEU A 22 22.23 29.96 -10.54
CA LEU A 22 22.57 29.03 -9.46
C LEU A 22 24.09 28.98 -9.29
N CYS A 23 24.55 29.02 -8.04
CA CYS A 23 25.93 28.67 -7.70
C CYS A 23 26.14 27.15 -7.75
N GLU A 24 27.39 26.72 -7.63
CA GLU A 24 27.80 25.31 -7.68
C GLU A 24 27.04 24.43 -6.67
N GLU A 25 26.73 24.95 -5.48
CA GLU A 25 25.98 24.22 -4.44
C GLU A 25 24.47 24.23 -4.66
N CYS A 26 23.94 25.25 -5.32
CA CYS A 26 22.50 25.36 -5.59
C CYS A 26 22.08 24.63 -6.86
N ARG A 27 23.02 24.25 -7.73
CA ARG A 27 22.72 23.53 -8.98
C ARG A 27 22.45 22.06 -8.67
N LEU A 28 21.28 21.59 -9.06
CA LEU A 28 20.98 20.16 -9.11
C LEU A 28 21.11 19.71 -10.56
N LYS A 29 22.01 18.76 -10.82
CA LYS A 29 22.23 18.20 -12.15
C LYS A 29 21.47 16.88 -12.29
N LEU A 30 20.37 16.91 -13.04
CA LEU A 30 19.52 15.74 -13.31
C LEU A 30 19.54 15.49 -14.83
N ALA A 31 19.90 14.27 -15.25
CA ALA A 31 19.99 13.89 -16.66
C ALA A 31 20.79 14.91 -17.52
N GLY A 32 21.88 15.46 -16.97
CA GLY A 32 22.73 16.44 -17.64
C GLY A 32 22.20 17.88 -17.67
N ARG A 33 20.99 18.14 -17.14
CA ARG A 33 20.37 19.47 -17.09
C ARG A 33 20.45 20.06 -15.68
N ASN A 34 20.52 21.38 -15.58
CA ASN A 34 20.59 22.10 -14.31
C ASN A 34 19.20 22.56 -13.86
N TYR A 35 18.88 22.30 -12.60
CA TYR A 35 17.63 22.65 -11.95
C TYR A 35 17.91 23.34 -10.62
N CYS A 36 17.04 24.27 -10.22
CA CYS A 36 16.99 24.71 -8.84
C CYS A 36 16.19 23.69 -8.02
N GLN A 37 16.43 23.66 -6.70
CA GLN A 37 15.75 22.76 -5.77
C GLN A 37 14.23 22.73 -5.93
N SER A 38 13.57 23.90 -5.95
CA SER A 38 12.11 23.96 -6.05
C SER A 38 11.55 23.41 -7.37
N CYS A 39 12.30 23.51 -8.47
CA CYS A 39 11.88 22.95 -9.76
C CYS A 39 12.18 21.45 -9.83
N ALA A 40 13.31 21.00 -9.28
CA ALA A 40 13.63 19.58 -9.16
C ALA A 40 12.59 18.86 -8.30
N ASP A 41 12.22 19.42 -7.15
CA ASP A 41 11.23 18.84 -6.24
C ASP A 41 9.88 18.64 -6.96
N LYS A 42 9.42 19.63 -7.73
CA LYS A 42 8.20 19.51 -8.54
C LYS A 42 8.29 18.39 -9.58
N LEU A 43 9.42 18.25 -10.27
CA LEU A 43 9.63 17.17 -11.24
C LEU A 43 9.60 15.78 -10.59
N PHE A 44 10.11 15.65 -9.37
CA PHE A 44 10.04 14.38 -8.63
C PHE A 44 8.62 14.06 -8.15
N GLN A 45 7.85 15.06 -7.72
CA GLN A 45 6.47 14.88 -7.30
C GLN A 45 5.55 14.50 -8.46
N GLU A 46 5.70 15.13 -9.63
CA GLU A 46 4.91 14.79 -10.83
C GLU A 46 5.16 13.34 -11.29
N ARG A 47 6.40 12.86 -11.22
CA ARG A 47 6.74 11.47 -11.59
C ARG A 47 6.26 10.41 -10.60
N TYR A 48 6.03 10.77 -9.35
CA TYR A 48 5.46 9.86 -8.35
C TYR A 48 3.94 9.72 -8.49
N GLY A 49 3.29 10.62 -9.26
CA GLY A 49 1.85 10.64 -9.46
C GLY A 49 1.31 9.77 -10.61
N GLU A 50 2.17 9.11 -11.39
CA GLU A 50 1.76 8.40 -12.62
C GLU A 50 1.88 6.87 -12.55
N THR A 51 2.01 6.30 -11.34
CA THR A 51 1.78 4.86 -11.13
C THR A 51 0.89 4.65 -9.92
N VAL A 52 -0.31 4.13 -10.20
CA VAL A 52 -1.33 3.59 -9.29
C VAL A 52 -2.31 4.64 -8.77
N GLU A 53 -3.57 4.46 -9.17
CA GLU A 53 -4.74 4.88 -8.39
C GLU A 53 -4.61 4.31 -6.98
N THR A 54 -4.00 5.05 -6.07
CA THR A 54 -4.30 5.02 -4.64
C THR A 54 -3.84 6.35 -4.07
N GLU A 55 -4.79 7.26 -3.94
CA GLU A 55 -4.82 8.36 -2.98
C GLU A 55 -4.01 8.08 -1.69
N SER A 56 -2.76 8.52 -1.64
CA SER A 56 -1.95 8.50 -0.42
C SER A 56 -2.15 9.81 0.34
N ASN A 57 -3.26 9.90 1.08
CA ASN A 57 -3.13 10.52 2.39
C ASN A 57 -2.18 9.62 3.19
N GLY A 58 -1.11 10.20 3.74
CA GLY A 58 -0.05 9.46 4.44
C GLY A 58 -0.59 8.66 5.62
N MET A 59 -1.08 7.44 5.35
CA MET A 59 -1.54 6.50 6.35
C MET A 59 -0.30 5.84 6.94
N GLY A 60 -0.01 6.19 8.19
CA GLY A 60 1.12 5.68 8.95
C GLY A 60 1.22 4.15 8.88
N LEU A 61 2.42 3.65 9.13
CA LEU A 61 2.79 2.24 8.95
C LEU A 61 1.80 1.25 9.60
N GLY A 62 1.16 1.65 10.72
CA GLY A 62 0.12 0.87 11.39
C GLY A 62 -1.15 0.65 10.56
N VAL A 63 -1.56 1.61 9.73
CA VAL A 63 -2.80 1.47 8.95
C VAL A 63 -2.62 0.56 7.74
N LYS A 64 -1.43 0.54 7.13
CA LYS A 64 -1.10 -0.45 6.08
C LYS A 64 -1.15 -1.88 6.63
N ILE A 65 -0.62 -2.10 7.83
CA ILE A 65 -0.67 -3.40 8.52
C ILE A 65 -2.12 -3.78 8.85
N LEU A 66 -2.91 -2.82 9.34
CA LEU A 66 -4.32 -3.04 9.69
C LEU A 66 -5.17 -3.43 8.47
N ILE A 67 -4.97 -2.77 7.33
CA ILE A 67 -5.63 -3.13 6.07
C ILE A 67 -5.23 -4.53 5.62
N ALA A 68 -3.93 -4.85 5.64
CA ALA A 68 -3.46 -6.17 5.26
C ALA A 68 -4.09 -7.28 6.12
N LEU A 69 -4.18 -7.07 7.45
CA LEU A 69 -4.83 -7.99 8.36
C LEU A 69 -6.34 -8.16 8.08
N LEU A 70 -7.04 -7.06 7.81
CA LEU A 70 -8.46 -7.11 7.45
C LEU A 70 -8.70 -7.90 6.16
N VAL A 71 -7.85 -7.72 5.16
CA VAL A 71 -7.93 -8.46 3.88
C VAL A 71 -7.71 -9.95 4.12
N ILE A 72 -6.68 -10.32 4.89
CA ILE A 72 -6.41 -11.72 5.22
C ILE A 72 -7.60 -12.34 5.95
N LEU A 73 -8.17 -11.66 6.95
CA LEU A 73 -9.34 -12.15 7.67
C LEU A 73 -10.57 -12.33 6.75
N ALA A 74 -10.79 -11.40 5.82
CA ALA A 74 -11.88 -11.50 4.85
C ALA A 74 -11.70 -12.72 3.92
N VAL A 75 -10.48 -12.97 3.45
CA VAL A 75 -10.17 -14.16 2.63
C VAL A 75 -10.39 -15.45 3.42
N LEU A 76 -9.91 -15.50 4.67
CA LEU A 76 -10.12 -16.68 5.53
C LEU A 76 -11.61 -16.94 5.79
N ALA A 77 -12.40 -15.89 6.03
CA ALA A 77 -13.85 -16.01 6.20
C ALA A 77 -14.53 -16.53 4.93
N LEU A 78 -14.13 -16.03 3.76
CA LEU A 78 -14.62 -16.50 2.46
C LEU A 78 -14.29 -17.97 2.20
N VAL A 79 -13.05 -18.38 2.46
CA VAL A 79 -12.62 -19.78 2.30
C VAL A 79 -13.37 -20.68 3.28
N SER A 80 -13.49 -20.27 4.55
CA SER A 80 -14.27 -20.99 5.56
C SER A 80 -15.74 -21.14 5.14
N TYR A 81 -16.35 -20.08 4.60
CA TYR A 81 -17.72 -20.13 4.09
C TYR A 81 -17.87 -21.07 2.88
N MET A 82 -16.92 -21.03 1.94
CA MET A 82 -16.87 -21.98 0.81
C MET A 82 -16.77 -23.43 1.28
N ILE A 83 -15.94 -23.70 2.29
CA ILE A 83 -15.82 -25.04 2.87
C ILE A 83 -17.15 -25.45 3.53
N TYR A 84 -17.77 -24.55 4.28
CA TYR A 84 -19.04 -24.80 4.92
C TYR A 84 -20.14 -25.15 3.91
N THR A 85 -20.30 -24.37 2.84
CA THR A 85 -21.37 -24.60 1.84
C THR A 85 -21.15 -25.86 1.02
N VAL A 86 -19.90 -26.20 0.70
CA VAL A 86 -19.59 -27.39 -0.13
C VAL A 86 -19.61 -28.68 0.70
N TYR A 87 -19.07 -28.67 1.92
CA TYR A 87 -18.83 -29.90 2.69
C TYR A 87 -19.78 -30.08 3.86
N LEU A 88 -20.14 -29.01 4.58
CA LEU A 88 -20.93 -29.12 5.81
C LEU A 88 -22.43 -28.91 5.58
N ALA A 89 -22.83 -27.98 4.73
CA ALA A 89 -24.24 -27.69 4.46
C ALA A 89 -25.04 -28.91 3.96
N PRO A 90 -24.50 -29.81 3.10
CA PRO A 90 -25.22 -31.01 2.67
C PRO A 90 -25.44 -32.03 3.80
N TYR A 91 -24.56 -32.07 4.80
CA TYR A 91 -24.56 -33.09 5.86
C TYR A 91 -25.20 -32.61 7.17
N TYR A 92 -25.03 -31.34 7.52
CA TYR A 92 -25.45 -30.77 8.80
C TYR A 92 -26.53 -29.68 8.66
N GLY A 93 -26.92 -29.32 7.43
CA GLY A 93 -27.97 -28.35 7.16
C GLY A 93 -27.54 -26.90 7.46
N SER A 94 -28.35 -26.15 8.22
CA SER A 94 -28.13 -24.72 8.50
C SER A 94 -26.99 -24.46 9.48
N ALA A 95 -26.40 -23.25 9.40
CA ALA A 95 -25.22 -22.88 10.19
C ALA A 95 -25.51 -22.92 11.70
N GLU A 96 -26.74 -22.62 12.11
CA GLU A 96 -27.17 -22.70 13.51
C GLU A 96 -27.11 -24.13 14.07
N ASN A 97 -27.51 -25.13 13.28
CA ASN A 97 -27.44 -26.53 13.70
C ASN A 97 -25.98 -26.98 13.83
N VAL A 98 -25.11 -26.54 12.93
CA VAL A 98 -23.68 -26.85 12.99
C VAL A 98 -23.05 -26.23 14.23
N ILE A 99 -23.33 -24.96 14.53
CA ILE A 99 -22.84 -24.27 15.73
C ILE A 99 -23.33 -24.96 17.00
N ARG A 100 -24.61 -25.36 17.05
CA ARG A 100 -25.17 -26.09 18.20
C ARG A 100 -24.49 -27.45 18.40
N ILE A 101 -24.20 -28.18 17.33
CA ILE A 101 -23.49 -29.47 17.40
C ILE A 101 -22.03 -29.26 17.80
N LEU A 102 -21.33 -28.25 17.26
CA LEU A 102 -19.96 -27.90 17.65
C LEU A 102 -19.84 -27.57 19.13
N MET A 103 -20.82 -26.88 19.72
CA MET A 103 -20.79 -26.52 21.14
C MET A 103 -21.18 -27.66 22.09
N ASN A 104 -22.04 -28.59 21.64
CA ASN A 104 -22.55 -29.66 22.51
C ASN A 104 -21.85 -31.01 22.33
N ASP A 105 -21.36 -31.33 21.13
CA ASP A 105 -20.70 -32.60 20.81
C ASP A 105 -19.74 -32.47 19.60
N PRO A 106 -18.57 -31.83 19.78
CA PRO A 106 -17.64 -31.52 18.69
C PRO A 106 -17.00 -32.76 18.05
N GLU A 107 -16.93 -33.89 18.75
CA GLU A 107 -16.30 -35.11 18.22
C GLU A 107 -16.97 -35.64 16.96
N ARG A 108 -18.28 -35.41 16.83
CA ARG A 108 -19.08 -35.87 15.70
C ARG A 108 -18.65 -35.22 14.38
N ILE A 109 -18.22 -33.96 14.43
CA ILE A 109 -17.71 -33.23 13.26
C ILE A 109 -16.26 -33.61 13.00
N ILE A 110 -15.45 -33.79 14.05
CA ILE A 110 -14.03 -34.19 13.92
C ILE A 110 -13.90 -35.59 13.29
N ARG A 111 -14.74 -36.56 13.68
CA ARG A 111 -14.73 -37.91 13.08
C ARG A 111 -15.09 -37.91 11.60
N PHE A 112 -16.10 -37.12 11.23
CA PHE A 112 -16.50 -36.92 9.83
C PHE A 112 -15.38 -36.29 8.99
N LEU A 113 -14.73 -35.23 9.50
CA LEU A 113 -13.60 -34.58 8.82
C LEU A 113 -12.34 -35.47 8.75
N SER A 114 -12.16 -36.36 9.72
CA SER A 114 -11.06 -37.34 9.77
C SER A 114 -11.28 -38.55 8.84
N GLY A 115 -12.45 -38.67 8.22
CA GLY A 115 -12.79 -39.81 7.35
C GLY A 115 -13.01 -41.13 8.10
N ASN A 116 -13.02 -41.10 9.43
CA ASN A 116 -13.43 -42.23 10.27
C ASN A 116 -14.95 -42.20 10.42
N ILE A 117 -15.64 -42.78 9.44
CA ILE A 117 -17.08 -43.07 9.50
C ILE A 117 -17.30 -44.28 10.40
#